data_AF-A0A9D1L1N7-F1
#
_entry.id   AF-A0A9D1L1N7-F1
#
_cell.length_a   1.000
_cell.length_b   1.000
_cell.length_c   1.000
_cell.angle_alpha   90.00
_cell.angle_beta   90.00
_cell.angle_gamma   90.00
#
_symmetry.space_group_name_H-M   'P 1'
#
loop_
_entity.id
_entity.type
_entity.pdbx_description
1 polymer ?
#
loop_
_entity_poly.entity_id
_entity_poly.type
_entity_poly.pdbx_seq_one_letter_code
_entity_poly.pdbx_strand_id
1 'polypeptide(L)'
;MKVTTNGVPAVYAVQKIGKNIRKKKKAYTVLATFTFVLAALSFLSAMVMMIVRMSSEDLEMPIIYTFIPFIAFAVCIVCIPLSLTLKQKYTVQVALLDRVQSSEKAVIASFSASPSQAAVSSVQSAVEGMIDAGLLPDHEIVAGKVVARKDAQVSEDEAERMYEDYLAAAMPATLAVNLMREERADKMPKFCPNCGAPVTNTSAKFCESCGVRLTGE
;
A
#
# COMPACT_ATOMS: atom_id res chain seq x y z
N MET A 1 3.81 14.53 -23.06
CA MET A 1 3.22 13.21 -22.75
C MET A 1 3.14 13.07 -21.23
N LYS A 2 1.93 13.05 -20.66
CA LYS A 2 1.74 12.76 -19.23
C LYS A 2 2.06 11.28 -19.04
N VAL A 3 3.20 10.98 -18.43
CA VAL A 3 3.47 9.65 -17.91
C VAL A 3 2.47 9.43 -16.78
N THR A 4 1.39 8.72 -17.08
CA THR A 4 0.52 8.15 -16.06
C THR A 4 1.35 7.13 -15.32
N THR A 5 1.99 7.54 -14.23
CA THR A 5 2.46 6.62 -13.20
C THR A 5 1.21 5.88 -12.73
N ASN A 6 1.03 4.66 -13.25
CA ASN A 6 0.04 3.72 -12.75
C ASN A 6 0.37 3.54 -11.27
N GLY A 7 -0.34 4.30 -10.43
CA GLY A 7 -0.16 4.31 -8.98
C GLY A 7 -0.37 2.90 -8.49
N VAL A 8 0.73 2.22 -8.18
CA VAL A 8 0.69 0.99 -7.40
C VAL A 8 0.13 1.42 -6.04
N PRO A 9 -0.97 0.82 -5.55
CA PRO A 9 -1.50 1.17 -4.25
C PRO A 9 -0.40 0.95 -3.22
N ALA A 10 -0.25 1.93 -2.31
CA ALA A 10 0.75 1.92 -1.25
C ALA A 10 0.91 0.52 -0.67
N VAL A 11 2.14 0.01 -0.67
CA VAL A 11 2.49 -1.24 -0.01
C VAL A 11 2.33 -0.96 1.49
N TYR A 12 1.11 -1.16 1.99
CA TYR A 12 0.82 -1.10 3.42
C TYR A 12 1.72 -2.13 4.10
N ALA A 13 2.43 -1.73 5.13
CA ALA A 13 3.30 -2.58 5.94
C ALA A 13 2.59 -3.90 6.27
N VAL A 14 2.95 -4.99 5.58
CA VAL A 14 2.35 -6.29 5.84
C VAL A 14 3.21 -7.00 6.85
N GLN A 15 2.83 -6.83 8.11
CA GLN A 15 3.59 -7.27 9.28
C GLN A 15 3.71 -8.80 9.45
N LYS A 16 2.97 -9.61 8.67
CA LYS A 16 3.13 -11.08 8.63
C LYS A 16 2.83 -11.64 7.24
N ILE A 17 3.88 -11.91 6.49
CA ILE A 17 3.80 -12.63 5.22
C ILE A 17 3.88 -14.14 5.51
N GLY A 18 2.88 -14.90 5.06
CA GLY A 18 2.86 -16.36 5.25
C GLY A 18 3.35 -17.12 4.02
N LYS A 19 3.96 -18.30 4.21
CA LYS A 19 4.50 -19.22 3.17
C LYS A 19 3.59 -19.50 1.96
N ASN A 20 2.28 -19.26 2.08
CA ASN A 20 1.27 -19.63 1.08
C ASN A 20 0.62 -18.42 0.38
N ILE A 21 1.35 -17.31 0.14
CA ILE A 21 0.77 -16.11 -0.52
C ILE A 21 0.08 -16.46 -1.85
N ARG A 22 0.73 -17.24 -2.72
CA ARG A 22 0.16 -17.62 -4.04
C ARG A 22 -1.13 -18.43 -3.91
N LYS A 23 -1.19 -19.36 -2.94
CA LYS A 23 -2.41 -20.14 -2.66
C LYS A 23 -3.52 -19.25 -2.11
N LYS A 24 -3.20 -18.32 -1.19
CA LYS A 24 -4.15 -17.34 -0.66
C LYS A 24 -4.71 -16.44 -1.77
N LYS A 25 -3.88 -15.92 -2.68
CA LYS A 25 -4.33 -15.14 -3.84
C LYS A 25 -5.37 -15.91 -4.68
N LYS A 26 -5.11 -17.18 -4.97
CA LYS A 26 -6.07 -18.05 -5.69
C LYS A 26 -7.36 -18.24 -4.88
N ALA A 27 -7.25 -18.55 -3.58
CA ALA A 27 -8.41 -18.74 -2.70
C ALA A 27 -9.31 -17.49 -2.63
N TYR A 28 -8.73 -16.29 -2.46
CA TYR A 28 -9.51 -15.04 -2.45
C TYR A 28 -10.06 -14.66 -3.81
N THR A 29 -9.40 -15.06 -4.90
CA THR A 29 -9.94 -14.87 -6.25
C THR A 29 -11.17 -15.76 -6.45
N VAL A 30 -11.10 -17.03 -6.08
CA VAL A 30 -12.24 -17.97 -6.12
C VAL A 30 -13.38 -17.49 -5.22
N LEU A 31 -13.07 -17.04 -4.00
CA LEU A 31 -14.05 -16.50 -3.07
C LEU A 31 -14.75 -15.26 -3.65
N ALA A 32 -13.99 -14.31 -4.21
CA ALA A 32 -14.56 -13.11 -4.81
C ALA A 32 -15.46 -13.44 -6.02
N THR A 33 -15.07 -14.37 -6.88
CA THR A 33 -15.91 -14.82 -8.00
C THR A 33 -17.17 -15.52 -7.51
N PHE A 34 -17.06 -16.34 -6.46
CA PHE A 34 -18.20 -17.03 -5.87
C PHE A 34 -19.21 -16.05 -5.25
N THR A 35 -18.75 -15.06 -4.47
CA THR A 35 -19.61 -14.02 -3.90
C THR A 35 -20.32 -13.22 -4.98
N PHE A 36 -19.65 -12.92 -6.09
CA PHE A 36 -20.26 -12.19 -7.22
C PHE A 36 -21.36 -13.02 -7.91
N VAL A 37 -21.11 -14.31 -8.14
CA VAL A 37 -22.10 -15.22 -8.73
C VAL A 37 -23.32 -15.37 -7.80
N LEU A 38 -23.10 -15.53 -6.50
CA LEU A 38 -24.20 -15.58 -5.52
C LEU A 38 -25.02 -14.29 -5.48
N ALA A 39 -24.38 -13.12 -5.58
CA ALA A 39 -25.07 -11.85 -5.66
C ALA A 39 -25.96 -11.78 -6.91
N ALA A 40 -25.44 -12.18 -8.07
CA ALA A 40 -26.18 -12.20 -9.33
C ALA A 40 -27.38 -13.16 -9.30
N LEU A 41 -27.19 -14.37 -8.76
CA LEU A 41 -28.27 -15.36 -8.59
C LEU A 41 -29.35 -14.87 -7.61
N SER A 42 -28.94 -14.25 -6.50
CA SER A 42 -29.87 -13.67 -5.53
C SER A 42 -30.71 -12.54 -6.16
N PHE A 43 -30.06 -11.70 -6.99
CA PHE A 43 -30.73 -10.63 -7.73
C PHE A 43 -31.72 -11.17 -8.76
N LEU A 44 -31.32 -12.17 -9.56
CA LEU A 44 -32.21 -12.83 -10.53
C LEU A 44 -33.41 -13.49 -9.83
N SER A 45 -33.17 -14.17 -8.71
CA SER A 45 -34.25 -14.76 -7.90
C SER A 45 -35.23 -13.70 -7.39
N ALA A 46 -34.74 -12.54 -6.93
CA ALA A 46 -35.60 -11.44 -6.51
C ALA A 46 -36.45 -10.89 -7.67
N MET A 47 -35.85 -10.72 -8.85
CA MET A 47 -36.57 -10.25 -10.05
C MET A 47 -37.67 -11.22 -10.48
N VAL A 48 -37.39 -12.53 -10.49
CA VAL A 48 -38.38 -13.55 -10.83
C VAL A 48 -39.54 -13.54 -9.85
N MET A 49 -39.25 -13.48 -8.54
CA MET A 49 -40.29 -13.41 -7.51
C MET A 49 -41.15 -12.15 -7.62
N MET A 50 -40.55 -11.01 -8.01
CA MET A 50 -41.28 -9.76 -8.24
C MET A 50 -42.22 -9.88 -9.45
N ILE A 51 -41.75 -10.47 -10.56
CA ILE A 51 -42.56 -10.69 -11.76
C ILE A 51 -43.74 -11.62 -11.47
N VAL A 52 -43.50 -12.73 -10.77
CA VAL A 52 -44.57 -13.67 -10.38
C VAL A 52 -45.60 -12.97 -9.51
N ARG A 53 -45.17 -12.19 -8.51
CA ARG A 53 -46.07 -11.42 -7.63
C ARG A 53 -46.93 -10.40 -8.39
N MET A 54 -46.40 -9.81 -9.47
CA MET A 54 -47.18 -8.91 -10.32
C MET A 54 -48.18 -9.63 -11.23
N SER A 55 -47.99 -10.93 -11.50
CA SER A 55 -48.80 -11.69 -12.44
C SER A 55 -49.89 -12.54 -11.79
N SER A 56 -49.80 -12.84 -10.49
CA SER A 56 -50.77 -13.69 -9.78
C SER A 56 -51.47 -12.91 -8.68
N GLU A 57 -52.75 -12.58 -8.87
CA GLU A 57 -53.57 -11.94 -7.83
C GLU A 57 -53.93 -12.92 -6.69
N ASP A 58 -53.92 -14.23 -6.94
CA ASP A 58 -54.42 -15.25 -5.99
C ASP A 58 -53.33 -16.06 -5.26
N LEU A 59 -52.04 -15.75 -5.46
CA LEU A 59 -50.96 -16.54 -4.83
C LEU A 59 -50.60 -15.99 -3.45
N GLU A 60 -51.17 -16.58 -2.39
CA GLU A 60 -50.81 -16.31 -1.01
C GLU A 60 -49.43 -16.89 -0.65
N MET A 61 -48.36 -16.30 -1.18
CA MET A 61 -47.02 -16.63 -0.71
C MET A 61 -46.69 -15.85 0.57
N PRO A 62 -46.23 -16.54 1.64
CA PRO A 62 -45.84 -15.86 2.86
C PRO A 62 -44.69 -14.89 2.59
N ILE A 63 -44.84 -13.66 3.10
CA ILE A 63 -43.95 -12.51 2.88
C ILE A 63 -42.47 -12.84 3.15
N ILE A 64 -42.19 -13.78 4.05
CA ILE A 64 -40.84 -14.22 4.43
C ILE A 64 -40.03 -14.68 3.20
N TYR A 65 -40.63 -15.41 2.26
CA TYR A 65 -39.92 -15.92 1.07
C TYR A 65 -39.52 -14.81 0.10
N THR A 66 -40.20 -13.67 0.12
CA THR A 66 -39.84 -12.50 -0.68
C THR A 66 -38.57 -11.84 -0.15
N PHE A 67 -38.32 -11.88 1.17
CA PHE A 67 -37.19 -11.20 1.82
C PHE A 67 -35.87 -11.97 1.80
N ILE A 68 -35.89 -13.31 1.72
CA ILE A 68 -34.69 -14.15 1.66
C ILE A 68 -33.67 -13.69 0.59
N PRO A 69 -34.05 -13.45 -0.68
CA PRO A 69 -33.09 -13.01 -1.69
C PRO A 69 -32.55 -11.60 -1.44
N PHE A 70 -33.33 -10.71 -0.79
CA PHE A 70 -32.85 -9.37 -0.41
C PHE A 70 -31.79 -9.43 0.68
N ILE A 71 -31.99 -10.27 1.69
CA ILE A 71 -31.00 -10.45 2.77
C ILE A 71 -29.71 -11.04 2.20
N ALA A 72 -29.82 -12.07 1.36
CA ALA A 72 -28.66 -12.68 0.69
C ALA A 72 -27.91 -11.67 -0.18
N PHE A 73 -28.62 -10.85 -0.94
CA PHE A 73 -28.03 -9.80 -1.77
C PHE A 73 -27.35 -8.69 -0.93
N ALA A 74 -27.97 -8.24 0.16
CA ALA A 74 -27.41 -7.24 1.06
C ALA A 74 -26.11 -7.73 1.71
N VAL A 75 -26.07 -8.99 2.17
CA VAL A 75 -24.85 -9.62 2.70
C VAL A 75 -23.76 -9.66 1.61
N CYS A 76 -24.11 -10.03 0.38
CA CYS A 76 -23.15 -10.05 -0.72
C CYS A 76 -22.57 -8.67 -1.02
N ILE A 77 -23.38 -7.59 -1.02
CA ILE A 77 -22.91 -6.22 -1.23
C ILE A 77 -21.83 -5.84 -0.22
N VAL A 78 -22.00 -6.22 1.05
CA VAL A 78 -21.02 -5.92 2.11
C VAL A 78 -19.77 -6.79 1.98
N CYS A 79 -19.90 -8.05 1.57
CA CYS A 79 -18.79 -8.99 1.46
C CYS A 79 -17.90 -8.77 0.22
N ILE A 80 -18.43 -8.22 -0.88
CA ILE A 80 -17.69 -7.95 -2.12
C ILE A 80 -16.48 -7.01 -1.90
N PRO A 81 -16.63 -5.79 -1.32
CA PRO A 81 -15.49 -4.88 -1.14
C PRO A 81 -14.42 -5.48 -0.22
N LEU A 82 -14.81 -6.23 0.81
CA LEU A 82 -13.87 -6.92 1.69
C LEU A 82 -13.08 -8.00 0.93
N SER A 83 -13.74 -8.75 0.05
CA SER A 83 -13.09 -9.76 -0.79
C SER A 83 -12.14 -9.12 -1.81
N LEU A 84 -12.52 -8.00 -2.41
CA LEU A 84 -11.71 -7.27 -3.40
C LEU A 84 -10.48 -6.62 -2.76
N THR A 85 -10.61 -6.01 -1.59
CA THR A 85 -9.48 -5.41 -0.86
C THR A 85 -8.45 -6.47 -0.46
N LEU A 86 -8.90 -7.64 0.01
CA LEU A 86 -8.00 -8.77 0.28
C LEU A 86 -7.32 -9.26 -1.00
N LYS A 87 -8.07 -9.45 -2.10
CA LYS A 87 -7.51 -9.84 -3.39
C LYS A 87 -6.43 -8.86 -3.88
N GLN A 88 -6.68 -7.55 -3.75
CA GLN A 88 -5.70 -6.52 -4.12
C GLN A 88 -4.43 -6.62 -3.28
N LYS A 89 -4.56 -6.74 -1.95
CA LYS A 89 -3.41 -6.91 -1.04
C LYS A 89 -2.50 -8.07 -1.45
N TYR A 90 -3.06 -9.26 -1.68
CA TYR A 90 -2.28 -10.43 -2.10
C TYR A 90 -1.74 -10.31 -3.52
N THR A 91 -2.43 -9.58 -4.41
CA THR A 91 -1.95 -9.37 -5.78
C THR A 91 -0.71 -8.49 -5.80
N VAL A 92 -0.71 -7.41 -5.01
CA VAL A 92 0.45 -6.51 -4.86
C VAL A 92 1.64 -7.26 -4.27
N GLN A 93 1.43 -8.09 -3.24
CA GLN A 93 2.50 -8.90 -2.66
C GLN A 93 3.10 -9.90 -3.64
N VAL A 94 2.27 -10.59 -4.43
CA VAL A 94 2.78 -11.53 -5.44
C VAL A 94 3.54 -10.80 -6.53
N ALA A 95 3.06 -9.63 -6.97
CA ALA A 95 3.77 -8.82 -7.96
C ALA A 95 5.13 -8.33 -7.44
N LEU A 96 5.22 -7.94 -6.18
CA LEU A 96 6.49 -7.59 -5.54
C LEU A 96 7.42 -8.81 -5.46
N LEU A 97 6.91 -9.96 -5.01
CA LEU A 97 7.68 -11.20 -4.93
C LEU A 97 8.23 -11.61 -6.31
N ASP A 98 7.38 -11.60 -7.35
CA ASP A 98 7.78 -12.01 -8.70
C ASP A 98 8.85 -11.05 -9.27
N ARG A 99 8.75 -9.74 -8.97
CA ARG A 99 9.79 -8.76 -9.34
C ARG A 99 11.12 -9.03 -8.64
N VAL A 100 11.09 -9.22 -7.32
CA VAL A 100 12.30 -9.51 -6.55
C VAL A 100 12.95 -10.82 -7.01
N GLN A 101 12.14 -11.86 -7.28
CA GLN A 101 12.64 -13.13 -7.82
C GLN A 101 13.28 -12.98 -9.19
N SER A 102 12.75 -12.09 -10.05
CA SER A 102 13.32 -11.82 -11.38
C SER A 102 14.59 -10.97 -11.36
N SER A 103 14.87 -10.29 -10.24
CA SER A 103 16.04 -9.43 -10.11
C SER A 103 17.22 -10.20 -9.51
N GLU A 104 18.37 -10.15 -10.18
CA GLU A 104 19.64 -10.68 -9.62
C GLU A 104 20.23 -9.73 -8.57
N LYS A 105 20.19 -8.42 -8.86
CA LYS A 105 20.56 -7.32 -7.97
C LYS A 105 19.60 -6.16 -8.23
N ALA A 106 18.95 -5.62 -7.22
CA ALA A 106 18.06 -4.47 -7.36
C ALA A 106 17.98 -3.62 -6.10
N VAL A 107 17.95 -2.31 -6.28
CA VAL A 107 17.79 -1.33 -5.20
C VAL A 107 16.34 -1.39 -4.68
N ILE A 108 16.15 -1.43 -3.35
CA ILE A 108 14.81 -1.53 -2.73
C ILE A 108 13.90 -0.38 -3.16
N ALA A 109 14.46 0.83 -3.26
CA ALA A 109 13.75 2.01 -3.71
C ALA A 109 13.16 1.87 -5.13
N SER A 110 13.72 1.03 -5.99
CA SER A 110 13.18 0.76 -7.34
C SER A 110 11.86 -0.01 -7.32
N PHE A 111 11.57 -0.73 -6.22
CA PHE A 111 10.31 -1.43 -6.04
C PHE A 111 9.22 -0.55 -5.41
N SER A 112 9.60 0.61 -4.86
CA SER A 112 8.67 1.59 -4.30
C SER A 112 8.00 2.41 -5.41
N ALA A 113 6.71 2.71 -5.24
CA ALA A 113 5.98 3.55 -6.20
C ALA A 113 6.29 5.04 -6.02
N SER A 114 6.90 5.42 -4.90
CA SER A 114 7.26 6.78 -4.55
C SER A 114 8.58 6.81 -3.80
N PRO A 115 9.46 7.80 -4.06
CA PRO A 115 10.76 7.93 -3.40
C PRO A 115 10.67 8.39 -1.93
N SER A 116 9.48 8.42 -1.32
CA SER A 116 9.33 8.82 0.08
C SER A 116 9.96 7.76 0.99
N GLN A 117 10.67 8.22 2.03
CA GLN A 117 11.34 7.33 2.99
C GLN A 117 10.37 6.33 3.63
N ALA A 118 9.12 6.74 3.89
CA ALA A 118 8.07 5.88 4.41
C ALA A 118 7.64 4.75 3.46
N ALA A 119 7.64 4.99 2.14
CA ALA A 119 7.32 3.97 1.16
C ALA A 119 8.49 3.00 0.94
N VAL A 120 9.73 3.50 1.00
CA VAL A 120 10.93 2.65 0.88
C VAL A 120 11.03 1.70 2.08
N SER A 121 10.80 2.20 3.30
CA SER A 121 10.83 1.36 4.51
C SER A 121 9.69 0.34 4.58
N SER A 122 8.51 0.66 4.05
CA SER A 122 7.40 -0.30 3.98
C SER A 122 7.68 -1.43 2.98
N VAL A 123 8.37 -1.12 1.88
CA VAL A 123 8.84 -2.12 0.91
C VAL A 123 9.97 -2.96 1.50
N GLN A 124 10.93 -2.33 2.18
CA GLN A 124 12.03 -3.04 2.86
C GLN A 124 11.49 -4.07 3.85
N SER A 125 10.62 -3.66 4.78
CA SER A 125 9.99 -4.56 5.75
C SER A 125 9.15 -5.67 5.09
N ALA A 126 8.51 -5.39 3.94
CA ALA A 126 7.81 -6.40 3.18
C ALA A 126 8.77 -7.43 2.55
N VAL A 127 9.93 -7.01 2.05
CA VAL A 127 10.94 -7.93 1.49
C VAL A 127 11.58 -8.76 2.62
N GLU A 128 11.94 -8.14 3.74
CA GLU A 128 12.41 -8.84 4.95
C GLU A 128 11.41 -9.93 5.36
N GLY A 129 10.12 -9.59 5.44
CA GLY A 129 9.06 -10.56 5.74
C GLY A 129 8.92 -11.68 4.70
N MET A 130 9.29 -11.47 3.43
CA MET A 130 9.33 -12.53 2.41
C MET A 130 10.52 -13.46 2.56
N ILE A 131 11.68 -12.92 2.95
CA ILE A 131 12.89 -13.69 3.25
C ILE A 131 12.65 -14.55 4.49
N ASP A 132 12.13 -13.98 5.57
CA ASP A 132 11.78 -14.69 6.80
C ASP A 132 10.72 -15.78 6.59
N ALA A 133 9.76 -15.52 5.69
CA ALA A 133 8.78 -16.52 5.30
C ALA A 133 9.39 -17.67 4.47
N GLY A 134 10.64 -17.56 4.01
CA GLY A 134 11.31 -18.54 3.16
C GLY A 134 10.77 -18.57 1.72
N LEU A 135 10.21 -17.47 1.23
CA LEU A 135 9.76 -17.33 -0.17
C LEU A 135 10.90 -16.96 -1.12
N LEU A 136 12.00 -16.46 -0.55
CA LEU A 136 13.21 -15.99 -1.23
C LEU A 136 14.44 -16.63 -0.56
N PRO A 137 14.69 -17.93 -0.75
CA PRO A 137 15.81 -18.62 -0.08
C PRO A 137 17.19 -18.14 -0.55
N ASP A 138 17.27 -17.70 -1.81
CA ASP A 138 18.52 -17.35 -2.49
C ASP A 138 18.80 -15.84 -2.43
N HIS A 139 17.95 -15.03 -1.79
CA HIS A 139 18.12 -13.59 -1.72
C HIS A 139 18.42 -13.11 -0.31
N GLU A 140 19.19 -12.04 -0.22
CA GLU A 140 19.49 -11.33 1.02
C GLU A 140 19.45 -9.82 0.79
N ILE A 141 19.31 -9.08 1.89
CA ILE A 141 19.33 -7.62 1.88
C ILE A 141 20.72 -7.17 2.30
N VAL A 142 21.41 -6.47 1.41
CA VAL A 142 22.74 -5.91 1.66
C VAL A 142 22.60 -4.44 2.03
N ALA A 143 23.19 -4.05 3.16
CA ALA A 143 23.20 -2.68 3.70
C ALA A 143 21.82 -2.01 3.87
N GLY A 144 20.73 -2.79 3.94
CA GLY A 144 19.36 -2.27 4.01
C GLY A 144 18.87 -1.52 2.76
N LYS A 145 19.66 -1.51 1.68
CA LYS A 145 19.40 -0.68 0.48
C LYS A 145 19.16 -1.51 -0.78
N VAL A 146 19.76 -2.70 -0.87
CA VAL A 146 19.76 -3.54 -2.08
C VAL A 146 19.32 -4.95 -1.75
N VAL A 147 18.47 -5.52 -2.60
CA VAL A 147 18.13 -6.95 -2.58
C VAL A 147 18.97 -7.62 -3.65
N ALA A 148 19.78 -8.59 -3.26
CA ALA A 148 20.64 -9.33 -4.16
C ALA A 148 20.52 -10.83 -3.93
N ARG A 149 20.79 -11.62 -4.97
CA ARG A 149 21.00 -13.06 -4.80
C ARG A 149 22.30 -13.30 -4.03
N LYS A 150 22.31 -14.27 -3.12
CA LYS A 150 23.48 -14.68 -2.32
C LYS A 150 24.67 -15.07 -3.20
N ASP A 151 24.39 -15.65 -4.36
CA ASP A 151 25.40 -16.05 -5.36
C ASP A 151 26.13 -14.84 -5.98
N ALA A 152 25.53 -13.66 -5.91
CA ALA A 152 26.03 -12.46 -6.58
C ALA A 152 27.05 -11.65 -5.73
N GLN A 153 27.31 -12.09 -4.49
CA GLN A 153 28.29 -11.54 -3.53
C GLN A 153 28.47 -10.02 -3.64
N VAL A 154 27.41 -9.28 -3.32
CA VAL A 154 27.44 -7.81 -3.36
C VAL A 154 28.08 -7.30 -2.06
N SER A 155 29.18 -6.57 -2.19
CA SER A 155 29.80 -5.87 -1.05
C SER A 155 28.95 -4.68 -0.60
N GLU A 156 29.09 -4.26 0.67
CA GLU A 156 28.37 -3.07 1.18
C GLU A 156 28.69 -1.83 0.34
N ASP A 157 29.97 -1.60 0.00
CA ASP A 157 30.40 -0.48 -0.83
C ASP A 157 29.81 -0.51 -2.26
N GLU A 158 29.58 -1.69 -2.82
CA GLU A 158 28.91 -1.84 -4.12
C GLU A 158 27.41 -1.57 -4.00
N ALA A 159 26.78 -1.98 -2.89
CA ALA A 159 25.38 -1.70 -2.62
C ALA A 159 25.10 -0.19 -2.44
N GLU A 160 26.01 0.53 -1.77
CA GLU A 160 25.92 1.98 -1.63
C GLU A 160 26.04 2.70 -2.97
N ARG A 161 27.02 2.30 -3.80
CA ARG A 161 27.19 2.86 -5.15
C ARG A 161 25.97 2.64 -6.03
N MET A 162 25.40 1.44 -6.04
CA MET A 162 24.15 1.17 -6.78
C MET A 162 22.99 2.02 -6.29
N TYR A 163 22.91 2.29 -4.98
CA TYR A 163 21.88 3.15 -4.41
C TYR A 163 22.07 4.61 -4.86
N GLU A 164 23.30 5.12 -4.81
CA GLU A 164 23.61 6.48 -5.29
C GLU A 164 23.36 6.64 -6.79
N ASP A 165 23.77 5.67 -7.61
CA ASP A 165 23.50 5.65 -9.05
C ASP A 165 21.98 5.63 -9.32
N TYR A 166 21.22 4.87 -8.53
CA TYR A 166 19.77 4.87 -8.62
C TYR A 166 19.18 6.23 -8.24
N LEU A 167 19.65 6.87 -7.17
CA LEU A 167 19.19 8.21 -6.79
C LEU A 167 19.51 9.23 -7.90
N ALA A 168 20.70 9.18 -8.47
CA ALA A 168 21.14 10.05 -9.54
C ALA A 168 20.30 9.86 -10.83
N ALA A 169 19.94 8.62 -11.15
CA ALA A 169 19.13 8.29 -12.33
C ALA A 169 17.62 8.52 -12.13
N ALA A 170 17.10 8.24 -10.93
CA ALA A 170 15.66 8.27 -10.64
C ALA A 170 15.16 9.62 -10.13
N MET A 171 16.02 10.49 -9.60
CA MET A 171 15.60 11.84 -9.20
C MET A 171 15.59 12.79 -10.39
N PRO A 172 14.42 13.27 -10.84
CA PRO A 172 14.40 14.53 -11.58
C PRO A 172 14.96 15.62 -10.64
N ALA A 173 15.74 16.55 -11.17
CA ALA A 173 16.42 17.59 -10.38
C ALA A 173 15.49 18.33 -9.39
N THR A 174 14.20 18.41 -9.72
CA THR A 174 13.14 18.98 -8.89
C THR A 174 12.87 18.22 -7.59
N LEU A 175 12.99 16.89 -7.57
CA LEU A 175 12.75 16.08 -6.38
C LEU A 175 13.97 16.08 -5.44
N ALA A 176 15.18 16.13 -6.01
CA ALA A 176 16.41 16.38 -5.24
C ALA A 176 16.36 17.75 -4.55
N VAL A 177 15.87 18.79 -5.22
CA VAL A 177 15.67 20.12 -4.61
C VAL A 177 14.64 20.08 -3.48
N ASN A 178 13.56 19.31 -3.61
CA ASN A 178 12.55 19.20 -2.55
C ASN A 178 13.08 18.45 -1.32
N LEU A 179 13.83 17.35 -1.50
CA LEU A 179 14.45 16.63 -0.40
C LEU A 179 15.54 17.45 0.30
N MET A 180 16.38 18.17 -0.47
CA MET A 180 17.32 19.14 0.12
C MET A 180 16.60 20.29 0.83
N ARG A 181 15.39 20.66 0.39
CA ARG A 181 14.57 21.71 1.02
C ARG A 181 13.91 21.20 2.30
N GLU A 182 13.47 19.94 2.37
CA GLU A 182 12.92 19.33 3.57
C GLU A 182 14.00 19.15 4.65
N GLU A 183 15.17 18.62 4.29
CA GLU A 183 16.31 18.55 5.22
C GLU A 183 16.78 19.93 5.71
N ARG A 184 16.64 20.97 4.88
CA ARG A 184 16.89 22.36 5.30
C ARG A 184 15.73 22.97 6.07
N ALA A 185 14.48 22.57 5.85
CA ALA A 185 13.32 23.13 6.51
C ALA A 185 13.36 22.85 8.02
N ASP A 186 13.83 21.67 8.41
CA ASP A 186 14.06 21.35 9.83
C ASP A 186 15.24 22.12 10.45
N LYS A 187 16.12 22.70 9.62
CA LYS A 187 17.27 23.53 10.05
C LYS A 187 17.07 25.02 9.80
N MET A 188 15.93 25.46 9.26
CA MET A 188 15.67 26.88 9.06
C MET A 188 15.27 27.52 10.39
N PRO A 189 15.87 28.67 10.75
CA PRO A 189 15.50 29.37 11.97
C PRO A 189 14.02 29.76 11.89
N LYS A 190 13.20 29.28 12.84
CA LYS A 190 11.81 29.72 12.98
C LYS A 190 11.84 31.18 13.41
N PHE A 191 10.99 32.04 12.83
CA PHE A 191 10.91 33.44 13.23
C PHE A 191 9.68 33.68 14.09
N CYS A 192 9.83 34.54 15.11
CA CYS A 192 8.71 34.95 15.95
C CYS A 192 7.70 35.75 15.12
N PRO A 193 6.41 35.36 15.08
CA PRO A 193 5.41 36.04 14.25
C PRO A 193 5.10 37.47 14.73
N ASN A 194 5.40 37.80 15.99
CA ASN A 194 5.12 39.12 16.55
C ASN A 194 6.26 40.13 16.33
N CYS A 195 7.52 39.71 16.45
CA CYS A 195 8.68 40.62 16.41
C CYS A 195 9.70 40.32 15.31
N GLY A 196 9.56 39.20 14.59
CA GLY A 196 10.50 38.80 13.54
C GLY A 196 11.87 38.32 14.04
N ALA A 197 12.10 38.20 15.36
CA ALA A 197 13.35 37.68 15.88
C ALA A 197 13.50 36.16 15.59
N PRO A 198 14.71 35.67 15.28
CA PRO A 198 14.96 34.25 15.09
C PRO A 198 14.81 33.52 16.43
N VAL A 199 14.06 32.43 16.42
CA VAL A 199 13.86 31.53 17.56
C VAL A 199 14.95 30.46 17.49
N THR A 200 15.92 30.57 18.39
CA THR A 200 17.11 29.71 18.48
C THR A 200 16.78 28.31 19.01
N ASN A 201 15.73 28.19 19.84
CA ASN A 201 15.27 26.93 20.42
C ASN A 201 13.91 26.50 19.85
N THR A 202 13.89 25.38 19.13
CA THR A 202 12.67 24.81 18.53
C THR A 202 11.60 24.38 19.55
N SER A 203 11.97 24.25 20.83
CA SER A 203 11.11 23.88 21.96
C SER A 203 10.73 25.05 22.88
N ALA A 204 11.13 26.29 22.56
CA ALA A 204 10.83 27.45 23.38
C ALA A 204 9.33 27.81 23.33
N LYS A 205 8.67 27.87 24.50
CA LYS A 205 7.25 28.27 24.63
C LYS A 205 7.04 29.78 24.49
N PHE A 206 8.10 30.57 24.65
CA PHE A 206 8.08 32.02 24.61
C PHE A 206 9.24 32.53 23.77
N CYS A 207 9.03 33.63 23.04
CA CYS A 207 10.10 34.31 22.33
C CYS A 207 11.04 35.02 23.31
N GLU A 208 12.35 34.75 23.19
CA GLU A 208 13.37 35.35 24.06
C GLU A 208 13.50 36.88 23.88
N SER A 209 13.12 37.41 22.71
CA SER A 209 13.24 38.84 22.40
C SER A 209 12.02 39.68 22.79
N CYS A 210 10.80 39.15 22.65
CA CYS A 210 9.57 39.91 22.88
C CYS A 210 8.61 39.31 23.92
N GLY A 211 8.93 38.14 24.48
CA GLY A 211 8.12 37.48 25.51
C GLY A 211 6.79 36.91 25.04
N VAL A 212 6.43 37.05 23.76
CA VAL A 212 5.18 36.49 23.24
C VAL A 212 5.21 34.96 23.29
N ARG A 213 4.08 34.35 23.63
CA ARG A 213 3.93 32.90 23.63
C ARG A 213 3.92 32.38 22.19
N LEU A 214 4.80 31.43 21.88
CA LEU A 214 4.81 30.74 20.60
C LEU A 214 3.80 29.59 20.70
N THR A 215 2.73 29.63 19.92
CA THR A 215 1.78 28.52 19.79
C THR A 215 2.43 27.44 18.95
N GLY A 216 3.19 26.55 19.60
CA GLY A 216 3.54 25.26 19.00
C GLY A 216 2.30 24.37 19.02
N GLU A 217 1.88 23.89 17.86
CA GLU A 217 1.09 22.64 17.78
C GLU A 217 1.90 21.47 18.33
#